data_AF-A0A350I9F4-F1
#
_entry.id   AF-A0A350I9F4-F1
#
_cell.length_a   1.000
_cell.length_b   1.000
_cell.length_c   1.000
_cell.angle_alpha   90.00
_cell.angle_beta   90.00
_cell.angle_gamma   90.00
#
_symmetry.space_group_name_H-M   'P 1'
#
loop_
_entity.id
_entity.type
_entity.pdbx_description
1 polymer ?
#
loop_
_entity_poly.entity_id
_entity_poly.type
_entity_poly.pdbx_seq_one_letter_code
_entity_poly.pdbx_strand_id
1 'polypeptide(L)'
;SKVDNSCSVIVSVNNSLVCWGLETYGNEEQKQKYLTKLCMGEWIGAFCLSEPEAGSDATSQRTTAIDMGDHYILNGTKNWITNGGSSKV
;
A
#
# COMPACT_ATOMS: atom_id res chain seq x y z
N SER A 1 -1.06 19.43 -6.10
CA SER A 1 -1.99 20.05 -5.13
C SER A 1 -2.45 21.48 -5.45
N LYS A 2 -1.90 22.22 -6.43
CA LYS A 2 -2.31 23.63 -6.67
C LYS A 2 -3.78 23.83 -7.09
N VAL A 3 -4.44 22.76 -7.56
CA VAL A 3 -5.81 22.81 -8.11
C VAL A 3 -6.73 21.89 -7.30
N ASP A 4 -6.35 20.63 -7.14
CA ASP A 4 -7.07 19.66 -6.31
C ASP A 4 -6.08 18.92 -5.40
N ASN A 5 -6.34 18.97 -4.10
CA ASN A 5 -5.54 18.30 -3.09
C ASN A 5 -5.86 16.80 -3.02
N SER A 6 -7.12 16.42 -3.19
CA SER A 6 -7.56 15.01 -3.12
C SER A 6 -6.91 14.20 -4.23
N CYS A 7 -7.00 14.68 -5.48
CA CYS A 7 -6.30 14.06 -6.61
C CYS A 7 -4.78 13.98 -6.38
N SER A 8 -4.19 15.05 -5.83
CA SER A 8 -2.75 15.06 -5.53
C SER A 8 -2.34 14.01 -4.51
N VAL A 9 -3.15 13.78 -3.47
CA VAL A 9 -2.86 12.79 -2.42
C VAL A 9 -3.04 11.37 -2.95
N ILE A 10 -4.04 11.12 -3.81
CA ILE A 10 -4.23 9.83 -4.49
C ILE A 10 -2.97 9.45 -5.28
N VAL A 11 -2.47 10.37 -6.12
CA VAL A 11 -1.26 10.16 -6.94
C VAL A 11 -0.02 10.05 -6.06
N SER A 12 0.09 10.86 -5.01
CA SER A 12 1.22 10.79 -4.07
C SER A 12 1.31 9.42 -3.43
N VAL A 13 0.23 8.88 -2.84
CA VAL A 13 0.25 7.57 -2.19
C VAL A 13 0.60 6.46 -3.19
N ASN A 14 -0.01 6.49 -4.38
CA ASN A 14 0.28 5.52 -5.42
C ASN A 14 1.78 5.49 -5.76
N ASN A 15 2.38 6.65 -6.00
CA ASN A 15 3.74 6.71 -6.50
C ASN A 15 4.79 6.59 -5.37
N SER A 16 4.64 7.36 -4.30
CA SER A 16 5.69 7.50 -3.27
C SER A 16 5.69 6.39 -2.23
N LEU A 17 4.55 5.75 -1.97
CA LEU A 17 4.46 4.68 -0.96
C LEU A 17 4.35 3.30 -1.60
N VAL A 18 3.60 3.17 -2.70
CA VAL A 18 3.38 1.86 -3.34
C VAL A 18 4.40 1.59 -4.45
N CYS A 19 4.44 2.42 -5.50
CA CYS A 19 5.37 2.19 -6.62
C CYS A 19 6.82 2.21 -6.15
N TRP A 20 7.22 3.21 -5.35
CA TRP A 20 8.58 3.28 -4.80
C TRP A 20 8.92 2.06 -3.95
N GLY A 21 8.00 1.55 -3.13
CA GLY A 21 8.20 0.35 -2.31
C GLY A 21 8.45 -0.89 -3.17
N LEU A 22 7.64 -1.09 -4.21
CA LEU A 22 7.80 -2.19 -5.17
C LEU A 22 9.08 -2.06 -6.00
N GLU A 23 9.42 -0.85 -6.47
CA GLU A 23 10.63 -0.59 -7.24
C GLU A 23 11.89 -0.87 -6.42
N THR A 24 11.91 -0.40 -5.17
CA THR A 24 13.09 -0.45 -4.30
C THR A 24 13.30 -1.83 -3.70
N TYR A 25 12.22 -2.50 -3.26
CA TYR A 25 12.31 -3.72 -2.45
C TYR A 25 11.69 -4.96 -3.12
N GLY A 26 10.91 -4.79 -4.18
CA GLY A 26 10.33 -5.91 -4.91
C GLY A 26 11.39 -6.67 -5.70
N ASN A 27 11.16 -7.96 -5.90
CA ASN A 27 11.90 -8.74 -6.89
C ASN A 27 11.37 -8.47 -8.31
N GLU A 28 12.08 -8.97 -9.33
CA GLU A 28 11.70 -8.72 -10.73
C GLU A 28 10.31 -9.26 -11.08
N GLU A 29 9.93 -10.42 -10.56
CA GLU A 29 8.59 -10.98 -10.79
C GLU A 29 7.49 -10.08 -10.21
N GLN A 30 7.67 -9.58 -9.00
CA GLN A 30 6.75 -8.64 -8.34
C GLN A 30 6.66 -7.32 -9.12
N LYS A 31 7.80 -6.76 -9.58
CA LYS A 31 7.80 -5.53 -10.38
C LYS A 31 7.04 -5.73 -11.69
N GLN A 32 7.32 -6.81 -12.42
CA GLN A 32 6.62 -7.08 -13.69
C GLN A 32 5.12 -7.31 -13.48
N LYS A 33 4.72 -7.96 -12.39
CA LYS A 33 3.32 -8.28 -12.09
C LYS A 33 2.51 -7.08 -11.60
N TYR A 34 3.10 -6.24 -10.74
CA TYR A 34 2.39 -5.17 -10.01
C TYR A 34 2.80 -3.77 -10.46
N LEU A 35 4.09 -3.46 -10.49
CA LEU A 35 4.60 -2.10 -10.71
C LEU A 35 4.24 -1.58 -12.10
N THR A 36 4.36 -2.41 -13.15
CA THR A 36 4.02 -2.03 -14.53
C THR A 36 2.59 -1.50 -14.64
N LYS A 37 1.60 -2.19 -14.04
CA LYS A 37 0.19 -1.81 -14.06
C LYS A 37 -0.11 -0.53 -13.27
N LEU A 38 0.60 -0.34 -12.15
CA LEU A 38 0.52 0.90 -11.36
C LEU A 38 1.11 2.09 -12.14
N CYS A 39 2.24 1.91 -12.81
CA CYS A 39 2.88 2.94 -13.63
C CYS A 39 2.06 3.30 -14.87
N MET A 40 1.35 2.33 -15.46
CA MET A 40 0.41 2.56 -16.57
C MET A 40 -0.91 3.21 -16.11
N GLY A 41 -1.16 3.31 -14.80
CA GLY A 41 -2.41 3.84 -14.23
C GLY A 41 -3.61 2.92 -14.40
N GLU A 42 -3.41 1.67 -14.84
CA GLU A 42 -4.47 0.66 -14.90
C GLU A 42 -4.94 0.29 -13.50
N TRP A 43 -3.98 0.23 -12.56
CA TRP A 43 -4.21 -0.03 -11.13
C TRP A 43 -3.83 1.19 -10.30
N ILE A 44 -4.51 1.33 -9.16
CA ILE A 44 -4.13 2.27 -8.10
C ILE A 44 -3.76 1.44 -6.87
N GLY A 45 -2.70 1.85 -6.19
CA GLY A 45 -2.23 1.23 -4.95
C GLY A 45 -2.69 1.96 -3.69
N ALA A 46 -2.73 1.22 -2.57
CA ALA A 46 -2.90 1.76 -1.23
C ALA A 46 -1.75 1.32 -0.29
N PHE A 47 -1.50 2.09 0.76
CA PHE A 47 -0.47 1.77 1.76
C PHE A 47 -1.09 1.56 3.14
N CYS A 48 -1.04 0.31 3.62
CA CYS A 48 -1.79 -0.19 4.78
C CYS A 48 -0.96 -0.22 6.07
N LEU A 49 -0.60 0.95 6.62
CA LEU A 49 0.18 1.04 7.86
C LEU A 49 -0.69 1.29 9.10
N SER A 50 -1.37 2.43 9.17
CA SER A 50 -2.07 2.88 10.38
C SER A 50 -3.15 1.90 10.86
N GLU A 51 -3.26 1.76 12.18
CA GLU A 51 -4.28 0.98 12.88
C GLU A 51 -5.03 1.85 13.90
N PRO A 52 -6.22 1.44 14.38
CA PRO A 52 -6.94 2.15 15.44
C PRO A 52 -6.08 2.48 16.67
N GLU A 53 -5.17 1.58 17.01
CA GLU A 53 -4.24 1.65 18.14
C GLU A 53 -2.83 2.15 17.78
N ALA A 54 -2.47 2.20 16.50
CA ALA A 54 -1.11 2.49 16.03
C ALA A 54 -1.12 3.53 14.90
N GLY A 55 -0.95 4.82 15.27
CA GLY A 55 -0.82 5.94 14.35
C GLY A 55 0.61 6.48 14.30
N SER A 56 0.92 7.49 15.12
CA SER A 56 2.28 8.04 15.23
C SER A 56 3.29 7.02 15.75
N ASP A 57 2.88 6.16 16.68
CA ASP A 57 3.65 4.98 17.08
C ASP A 57 3.29 3.80 16.17
N ALA A 58 3.81 3.83 14.94
CA ALA A 58 3.54 2.81 13.94
C ALA A 58 4.21 1.45 14.27
N THR A 59 5.15 1.40 15.22
CA THR A 59 5.79 0.15 15.62
C THR A 59 4.92 -0.71 16.54
N SER A 60 3.89 -0.13 17.13
CA SER A 60 2.94 -0.81 18.03
C SER A 60 1.78 -1.49 17.30
N GLN A 61 1.97 -1.91 16.04
CA GLN A 61 0.97 -2.64 15.26
C GLN A 61 0.59 -3.97 15.92
N ARG A 62 -0.68 -4.33 15.79
CA ARG A 62 -1.25 -5.61 16.22
C ARG A 62 -1.64 -6.53 15.07
N THR A 63 -1.70 -6.03 13.83
CA THR A 63 -1.90 -6.91 12.67
C THR A 63 -0.82 -7.99 12.62
N THR A 64 -1.23 -9.25 12.55
CA THR A 64 -0.34 -10.41 12.52
C THR A 64 -0.26 -11.00 11.11
N ALA A 65 0.92 -11.42 10.70
CA ALA A 65 1.13 -12.27 9.53
C ALA A 65 1.77 -13.58 10.00
N ILE A 66 1.03 -14.69 9.92
CA ILE A 66 1.50 -16.03 10.32
C ILE A 66 1.89 -16.80 9.06
N ASP A 67 3.15 -17.24 8.98
CA ASP A 67 3.67 -18.03 7.87
C ASP A 67 3.10 -19.45 7.88
N MET A 68 2.50 -19.85 6.75
CA MET A 68 1.97 -21.20 6.50
C MET A 68 2.78 -21.98 5.46
N GLY A 69 3.93 -21.45 5.02
CA GLY A 69 4.84 -22.04 4.04
C GLY A 69 4.62 -21.52 2.62
N ASP A 70 3.44 -21.72 2.05
CA ASP A 70 3.08 -21.25 0.70
C ASP A 70 2.26 -19.95 0.69
N HIS A 71 1.78 -19.52 1.85
CA HIS A 71 1.03 -18.28 2.05
C HIS A 71 1.20 -17.77 3.49
N TYR A 72 0.69 -16.56 3.74
CA TYR A 72 0.54 -16.00 5.08
C TYR A 72 -0.93 -15.87 5.44
N ILE A 73 -1.27 -16.17 6.69
CA ILE A 73 -2.56 -15.78 7.28
C ILE A 73 -2.40 -14.39 7.89
N LEU A 74 -3.07 -13.40 7.28
CA LEU A 74 -3.07 -12.01 7.72
C LEU A 74 -4.35 -11.71 8.51
N ASN A 75 -4.22 -11.22 9.75
CA ASN A 75 -5.36 -10.83 10.59
C ASN A 75 -5.09 -9.50 11.30
N GLY A 76 -6.05 -8.58 11.24
CA GLY A 76 -5.94 -7.27 11.87
C GLY A 76 -6.94 -6.26 11.30
N THR A 77 -6.79 -4.99 11.66
CA THR A 77 -7.59 -3.89 11.13
C THR A 77 -6.71 -2.69 10.84
N LYS A 78 -6.87 -2.11 9.66
CA LYS A 78 -6.20 -0.88 9.24
C LYS A 78 -7.21 0.26 9.19
N ASN A 79 -6.77 1.49 9.46
CA ASN A 79 -7.63 2.68 9.42
C ASN A 79 -7.01 3.79 8.58
N TRP A 80 -7.86 4.66 8.03
CA TRP A 80 -7.45 5.85 7.27
C TRP A 80 -6.56 5.55 6.05
N ILE A 81 -6.88 4.48 5.34
CA ILE A 81 -6.11 4.04 4.17
C ILE A 81 -6.56 4.80 2.92
N THR A 82 -5.75 5.79 2.53
CA THR A 82 -5.89 6.46 1.23
C THR A 82 -5.93 5.42 0.11
N ASN A 83 -6.85 5.59 -0.84
CA ASN A 83 -7.16 4.67 -1.94
C ASN A 83 -7.76 3.31 -1.53
N GLY A 84 -7.96 3.01 -0.24
CA GLY A 84 -8.29 1.66 0.22
C GLY A 84 -9.57 1.05 -0.35
N GLY A 85 -10.57 1.86 -0.71
CA GLY A 85 -11.81 1.38 -1.36
C GLY A 85 -11.68 1.11 -2.86
N SER A 86 -10.63 1.63 -3.51
CA SER A 86 -10.45 1.59 -4.97
C SER A 86 -9.18 0.88 -5.42
N SER A 87 -8.30 0.50 -4.48
CA SER A 87 -6.99 -0.07 -4.81
C SER A 87 -7.07 -1.50 -5.34
N LYS A 88 -6.05 -1.89 -6.08
CA LYS A 88 -5.82 -3.26 -6.58
C LYS A 88 -4.60 -3.92 -5.95
N VAL A 89 -3.76 -3.13 -5.28
CA VAL A 89 -2.60 -3.56 -4.51
C VAL A 89 -2.45 -2.69 -3.27
#